data_AF-A0A6N9GQ40-F1
#
_entry.id   AF-A0A6N9GQ40-F1
#
_cell.length_a   1.000
_cell.length_b   1.000
_cell.length_c   1.000
_cell.angle_alpha   90.00
_cell.angle_beta   90.00
_cell.angle_gamma   90.00
#
_symmetry.space_group_name_H-M   'P 1'
#
loop_
_entity.id
_entity.type
_entity.pdbx_description
1 polymer ?
#
loop_
_entity_poly.entity_id
_entity_poly.type
_entity_poly.pdbx_seq_one_letter_code
_entity_poly.pdbx_strand_id
1 'polypeptide(L)'
;MAKLGDYEFPEIGLTESVELTRRIYDKLGGEVRRDALAIVLGMSSAGGAFGARASALRIWGLATGRSSIELTPAGVQVSSPTSLEEEAQVMRRLAASVPLFNELHGRIGDSSVDQSVLAAMLQEITGVEMNEVVRRVAMIERIFEGIRGYLNASVDLQVEKNSMSRIGTNIENLPEGWMEFRYDDGALRMRETAANLDMLIATLESRRDRLSG
;
A
#
# COMPACT_ATOMS: atom_id res chain seq x y z
N MET A 1 19.90 -6.89 4.74
CA MET A 1 18.78 -6.52 3.86
C MET A 1 18.67 -7.64 2.87
N ALA A 2 17.52 -8.29 2.75
CA ALA A 2 17.36 -9.37 1.79
C ALA A 2 17.37 -8.81 0.36
N LYS A 3 17.97 -9.57 -0.55
CA LYS A 3 18.09 -9.25 -1.97
C LYS A 3 17.78 -10.47 -2.81
N LEU A 4 17.23 -10.20 -3.99
CA LEU A 4 17.09 -11.14 -5.09
C LEU A 4 17.51 -10.41 -6.38
N GLY A 5 18.73 -10.69 -6.84
CA GLY A 5 19.38 -9.88 -7.87
C GLY A 5 19.57 -8.44 -7.39
N ASP A 6 19.18 -7.48 -8.22
CA ASP A 6 19.26 -6.05 -7.91
C ASP A 6 18.09 -5.56 -7.04
N TYR A 7 17.07 -6.39 -6.82
CA TYR A 7 15.90 -6.02 -6.04
C TYR A 7 16.12 -6.24 -4.55
N GLU A 8 15.81 -5.22 -3.76
CA GLU A 8 15.65 -5.34 -2.31
C GLU A 8 14.20 -5.66 -1.98
N PHE A 9 13.99 -6.55 -1.02
CA PHE A 9 12.66 -6.90 -0.55
C PHE A 9 12.66 -7.13 0.97
N PRO A 10 11.54 -6.88 1.66
CA PRO A 10 11.46 -7.03 3.10
C PRO A 10 11.31 -8.52 3.47
N GLU A 11 11.87 -8.92 4.61
CA GLU A 11 11.76 -10.29 5.14
C GLU A 11 10.52 -10.47 6.05
N ILE A 12 9.89 -9.36 6.43
CA ILE A 12 8.65 -9.32 7.21
C ILE A 12 7.59 -8.48 6.49
N GLY A 13 6.32 -8.81 6.75
CA GLY A 13 5.18 -8.17 6.08
C GLY A 13 4.99 -6.70 6.47
N LEU A 14 4.21 -5.98 5.67
CA LEU A 14 3.90 -4.57 5.90
C LEU A 14 3.13 -4.38 7.22
N THR A 15 2.11 -5.19 7.49
CA THR A 15 1.31 -5.10 8.72
C THR A 15 2.17 -5.29 9.98
N GLU A 16 3.02 -6.33 10.01
CA GLU A 16 3.97 -6.54 11.12
C GLU A 16 4.91 -5.33 11.26
N SER A 17 5.40 -4.80 10.14
CA SER A 17 6.30 -3.63 10.14
C SER A 17 5.61 -2.38 10.70
N VAL A 18 4.33 -2.16 10.39
CA VAL A 18 3.53 -1.06 10.91
C VAL A 18 3.29 -1.20 12.41
N GLU A 19 2.98 -2.41 12.90
CA GLU A 19 2.85 -2.67 14.34
C GLU A 19 4.14 -2.38 15.10
N LEU A 20 5.30 -2.76 14.53
CA LEU A 20 6.60 -2.41 15.09
C LEU A 20 6.81 -0.90 15.11
N THR A 21 6.43 -0.20 14.04
CA THR A 21 6.54 1.25 13.91
C THR A 21 5.69 1.96 14.97
N ARG A 22 4.46 1.49 15.22
CA ARG A 22 3.59 2.01 16.30
C ARG A 22 4.26 1.89 17.67
N ARG A 23 4.83 0.73 17.98
CA ARG A 23 5.56 0.52 19.25
C ARG A 23 6.77 1.46 19.40
N ILE A 24 7.44 1.78 18.29
CA ILE A 24 8.55 2.74 18.26
C ILE A 24 8.05 4.15 18.54
N TYR A 25 6.99 4.55 17.84
CA TYR A 25 6.37 5.85 17.99
C TYR A 25 5.90 6.09 19.44
N ASP A 26 5.15 5.14 20.01
CA ASP A 26 4.58 5.25 21.36
C ASP A 26 5.66 5.36 22.45
N LYS A 27 6.77 4.64 22.29
CA LYS A 27 7.81 4.55 23.34
C LYS A 27 8.88 5.62 23.23
N LEU A 28 9.14 6.13 22.02
CA LEU A 28 10.37 6.86 21.74
C LEU A 28 10.18 8.11 20.87
N GLY A 29 8.95 8.45 20.50
CA GLY A 29 8.61 9.75 19.90
C GLY A 29 9.18 10.02 18.50
N GLY A 30 9.74 9.01 17.83
CA GLY A 30 10.11 9.10 16.41
C GLY A 30 11.58 8.91 16.07
N GLU A 31 12.51 8.99 17.03
CA GLU A 31 13.95 8.74 16.79
C GLU A 31 14.54 7.81 17.85
N VAL A 32 15.28 6.80 17.40
CA VAL A 32 15.77 5.72 18.27
C VAL A 32 17.16 5.26 17.88
N ARG A 33 18.07 5.21 18.85
CA ARG A 33 19.35 4.50 18.68
C ARG A 33 19.10 3.00 18.49
N ARG A 34 19.82 2.36 17.56
CA ARG A 34 19.67 0.93 17.24
C ARG A 34 19.61 0.00 18.47
N ASP A 35 20.44 0.23 19.47
CA ASP A 35 20.47 -0.59 20.69
C ASP A 35 19.21 -0.40 21.56
N ALA A 36 18.69 0.84 21.64
CA ALA A 36 17.45 1.14 22.33
C ALA A 36 16.25 0.50 21.63
N LEU A 37 16.26 0.46 20.28
CA LEU A 37 15.22 -0.26 19.54
C LEU A 37 15.24 -1.76 19.85
N ALA A 38 16.42 -2.37 19.89
CA ALA A 38 16.55 -3.79 20.19
C ALA A 38 15.96 -4.15 21.56
N ILE A 39 16.19 -3.30 22.57
CA ILE A 39 15.57 -3.42 23.89
C ILE A 39 14.04 -3.31 23.81
N VAL A 40 13.52 -2.32 23.08
CA VAL A 40 12.06 -2.13 22.91
C VAL A 40 11.39 -3.33 22.25
N LEU A 41 12.09 -3.98 21.32
CA LEU A 41 11.63 -5.16 20.60
C LEU A 41 11.87 -6.48 21.36
N GLY A 42 12.58 -6.46 22.48
CA GLY A 42 12.94 -7.66 23.24
C GLY A 42 13.90 -8.59 22.48
N MET A 43 14.77 -8.02 21.64
CA MET A 43 15.67 -8.75 20.76
C MET A 43 17.14 -8.36 20.97
N SER A 44 18.07 -9.22 20.58
CA SER A 44 19.48 -8.84 20.47
C SER A 44 19.71 -7.92 19.27
N SER A 45 20.38 -6.78 19.47
CA SER A 45 20.73 -5.82 18.40
C SER A 45 21.70 -6.41 17.37
N ALA A 46 22.44 -7.46 17.77
CA ALA A 46 23.36 -8.22 16.92
C ALA A 46 22.71 -9.41 16.21
N GLY A 47 21.45 -9.75 16.53
CA GLY A 47 20.75 -10.88 15.96
C GLY A 47 20.26 -10.63 14.53
N GLY A 48 20.34 -11.66 13.67
CA GLY A 48 19.83 -11.60 12.30
C GLY A 48 18.36 -11.19 12.21
N ALA A 49 17.54 -11.64 13.17
CA ALA A 49 16.12 -11.31 13.23
C ALA A 49 15.84 -9.83 13.56
N PHE A 50 16.70 -9.16 14.34
CA PHE A 50 16.62 -7.70 14.52
C PHE A 50 17.01 -6.98 13.22
N GLY A 51 18.09 -7.44 12.57
CA GLY A 51 18.55 -6.91 11.30
C GLY A 51 17.48 -7.00 10.20
N ALA A 52 16.75 -8.11 10.11
CA ALA A 52 15.65 -8.33 9.18
C ALA A 52 14.51 -7.32 9.41
N ARG A 53 14.10 -7.11 10.67
CA ARG A 53 13.05 -6.13 11.03
C ARG A 53 13.47 -4.70 10.72
N ALA A 54 14.65 -4.28 11.18
CA ALA A 54 15.17 -2.95 10.91
C ALA A 54 15.35 -2.71 9.40
N SER A 55 15.71 -3.76 8.63
CA SER A 55 15.75 -3.69 7.17
C SER A 55 14.37 -3.52 6.56
N ALA A 56 13.38 -4.28 7.00
CA ALA A 56 12.03 -4.20 6.47
C ALA A 56 11.41 -2.83 6.73
N LEU A 57 11.59 -2.23 7.92
CA LEU A 57 11.14 -0.86 8.20
C LEU A 57 11.68 0.14 7.17
N ARG A 58 12.94 -0.02 6.75
CA ARG A 58 13.53 0.83 5.71
C ARG A 58 12.97 0.54 4.33
N ILE A 59 12.86 -0.73 3.95
CA ILE A 59 12.39 -1.14 2.62
C ILE A 59 10.93 -0.73 2.40
N TRP A 60 10.09 -0.82 3.43
CA TRP A 60 8.71 -0.32 3.39
C TRP A 60 8.61 1.21 3.43
N GLY A 61 9.71 1.92 3.69
CA GLY A 61 9.70 3.39 3.82
C GLY A 61 9.13 3.90 5.14
N LEU A 62 9.05 3.07 6.18
CA LEU A 62 8.55 3.42 7.53
C LEU A 62 9.62 4.11 8.38
N ALA A 63 10.89 3.76 8.17
CA ALA A 63 12.02 4.35 8.90
C ALA A 63 13.25 4.54 8.00
N THR A 64 14.16 5.40 8.42
CA THR A 64 15.46 5.66 7.78
C THR A 64 16.60 5.46 8.78
N GLY A 65 17.84 5.60 8.30
CA GLY A 65 19.03 5.54 9.14
C GLY A 65 19.59 4.12 9.35
N ARG A 66 20.90 4.06 9.62
CA ARG A 66 21.67 2.81 9.81
C ARG A 66 22.06 2.61 11.28
N SER A 67 22.53 3.67 11.94
CA SER A 67 22.98 3.71 13.34
C SER A 67 21.91 4.26 14.28
N SER A 68 21.21 5.32 13.86
CA SER A 68 19.90 5.74 14.35
C SER A 68 18.82 5.17 13.44
N ILE A 69 17.65 4.90 14.01
CA ILE A 69 16.43 4.55 13.30
C ILE A 69 15.46 5.70 13.56
N GLU A 70 15.15 6.42 12.49
CA GLU A 70 14.26 7.59 12.52
C GLU A 70 13.01 7.25 11.74
N LEU A 71 11.84 7.53 12.30
CA LEU A 71 10.58 7.32 11.59
C LEU A 71 10.45 8.33 10.45
N THR A 72 10.04 7.85 9.29
CA THR A 72 9.69 8.74 8.17
C THR A 72 8.36 9.44 8.44
N PRO A 73 8.00 10.48 7.67
CA PRO A 73 6.65 11.04 7.72
C PRO A 73 5.56 9.97 7.55
N ALA A 74 5.76 8.99 6.65
CA ALA A 74 4.82 7.89 6.47
C ALA A 74 4.77 6.94 7.69
N GLY A 75 5.92 6.70 8.33
CA GLY A 75 6.00 5.94 9.58
C GLY A 75 5.26 6.61 10.74
N VAL A 76 5.33 7.93 10.84
CA VAL A 76 4.55 8.71 11.81
C VAL A 76 3.05 8.67 11.47
N GLN A 77 2.68 8.91 10.21
CA GLN A 77 1.28 8.91 9.75
C GLN A 77 0.59 7.57 10.01
N VAL A 78 1.23 6.43 9.73
CA VAL A 78 0.63 5.11 9.98
C VAL A 78 0.55 4.76 11.47
N SER A 79 1.38 5.42 12.29
CA SER A 79 1.40 5.22 13.74
C SER A 79 0.38 6.06 14.48
N SER A 80 0.01 7.22 13.93
CA SER A 80 -0.99 8.13 14.48
C SER A 80 -1.91 8.69 13.39
N PRO A 81 -2.71 7.84 12.72
CA PRO A 81 -3.59 8.29 11.65
C PRO A 81 -4.71 9.19 12.19
N THR A 82 -5.05 10.24 11.45
CA THR A 82 -6.15 11.15 11.79
C THR A 82 -7.51 10.63 11.33
N SER A 83 -7.53 9.64 10.42
CA SER A 83 -8.72 8.93 9.97
C SER A 83 -8.40 7.56 9.39
N LEU A 84 -9.42 6.70 9.27
CA LEU A 84 -9.30 5.40 8.58
C LEU A 84 -8.94 5.55 7.10
N GLU A 85 -9.38 6.64 6.47
CA GLU A 85 -9.07 6.93 5.07
C GLU A 85 -7.58 7.27 4.91
N GLU A 86 -7.03 8.11 5.79
CA GLU A 86 -5.60 8.43 5.80
C GLU A 86 -4.75 7.16 6.00
N GLU A 87 -5.13 6.32 6.96
CA GLU A 87 -4.45 5.04 7.20
C GLU A 87 -4.44 4.18 5.93
N ALA A 88 -5.59 4.01 5.28
CA ALA A 88 -5.69 3.25 4.03
C ALA A 88 -4.82 3.85 2.91
N GLN A 89 -4.80 5.18 2.76
CA GLN A 89 -3.97 5.87 1.76
C GLN A 89 -2.47 5.68 2.03
N VAL A 90 -2.03 5.76 3.30
CA VAL A 90 -0.63 5.53 3.69
C VAL A 90 -0.24 4.08 3.45
N MET A 91 -1.07 3.12 3.86
CA MET A 91 -0.82 1.68 3.64
C MET A 91 -0.64 1.35 2.15
N ARG A 92 -1.47 1.93 1.27
CA ARG A 92 -1.33 1.78 -0.19
C ARG A 92 0.00 2.32 -0.70
N ARG A 93 0.41 3.52 -0.27
CA ARG A 93 1.71 4.10 -0.65
C ARG A 93 2.89 3.25 -0.18
N LEU A 94 2.82 2.73 1.04
CA LEU A 94 3.87 1.87 1.61
C LEU A 94 3.95 0.53 0.87
N ALA A 95 2.81 -0.10 0.55
CA ALA A 95 2.77 -1.33 -0.24
C ALA A 95 3.42 -1.13 -1.62
N ALA A 96 3.11 -0.01 -2.30
CA ALA A 96 3.64 0.35 -3.59
C ALA A 96 5.09 0.89 -3.56
N SER A 97 5.73 0.97 -2.38
CA SER A 97 7.10 1.48 -2.27
C SER A 97 8.17 0.46 -2.67
N VAL A 98 7.82 -0.84 -2.73
CA VAL A 98 8.75 -1.93 -3.01
C VAL A 98 8.73 -2.26 -4.51
N PRO A 99 9.82 -1.97 -5.27
CA PRO A 99 9.82 -2.13 -6.72
C PRO A 99 9.51 -3.55 -7.19
N LEU A 100 10.07 -4.57 -6.50
CA LEU A 100 9.84 -5.97 -6.84
C LEU A 100 8.35 -6.34 -6.82
N PHE A 101 7.61 -5.82 -5.83
CA PHE A 101 6.20 -6.13 -5.68
C PHE A 101 5.34 -5.39 -6.71
N ASN A 102 5.73 -4.19 -7.14
CA ASN A 102 5.06 -3.51 -8.25
C ASN A 102 5.24 -4.25 -9.58
N GLU A 103 6.45 -4.74 -9.87
CA GLU A 103 6.73 -5.54 -11.07
C GLU A 103 5.93 -6.84 -11.08
N LEU A 104 5.88 -7.54 -9.94
CA LEU A 104 5.06 -8.75 -9.80
C LEU A 104 3.58 -8.45 -9.98
N HIS A 105 3.07 -7.41 -9.33
CA HIS A 105 1.67 -7.00 -9.44
C HIS A 105 1.28 -6.64 -10.87
N GLY A 106 2.14 -5.90 -11.58
CA GLY A 106 1.91 -5.54 -12.98
C GLY A 106 1.83 -6.74 -13.93
N ARG A 107 2.49 -7.86 -13.61
CA ARG A 107 2.45 -9.10 -14.42
C ARG A 107 1.33 -10.06 -14.01
N ILE A 108 1.07 -10.17 -12.71
CA ILE A 108 0.09 -11.12 -12.14
C ILE A 108 -1.34 -10.55 -12.23
N GLY A 109 -1.49 -9.23 -12.07
CA GLY A 109 -2.79 -8.59 -11.90
C GLY A 109 -3.56 -9.15 -10.71
N ASP A 110 -4.84 -9.45 -10.92
CA ASP A 110 -5.75 -9.97 -9.88
C ASP A 110 -5.80 -11.51 -9.77
N SER A 111 -5.02 -12.22 -10.59
CA SER A 111 -5.05 -13.69 -10.60
C SER A 111 -4.14 -14.32 -9.55
N SER A 112 -4.60 -15.31 -8.79
CA SER A 112 -3.67 -16.13 -8.00
C SER A 112 -2.79 -16.95 -8.94
N VAL A 113 -1.48 -16.99 -8.66
CA VAL A 113 -0.52 -17.86 -9.35
C VAL A 113 0.00 -18.89 -8.36
N ASP A 114 0.33 -20.09 -8.84
CA ASP A 114 1.04 -21.06 -8.01
C ASP A 114 2.51 -20.65 -7.83
N GLN A 115 3.16 -21.28 -6.85
CA GLN A 115 4.54 -20.98 -6.50
C GLN A 115 5.56 -21.28 -7.61
N SER A 116 5.26 -22.23 -8.51
CA SER A 116 6.15 -22.56 -9.63
C SER A 116 6.09 -21.48 -10.71
N VAL A 117 4.88 -20.98 -11.00
CA VAL A 117 4.65 -19.84 -11.89
C VAL A 117 5.27 -18.58 -11.31
N LEU A 118 5.09 -18.33 -10.00
CA LEU A 118 5.71 -17.20 -9.32
C LEU A 118 7.25 -17.27 -9.38
N ALA A 119 7.83 -18.45 -9.19
CA ALA A 119 9.28 -18.64 -9.31
C ALA A 119 9.80 -18.33 -10.72
N ALA A 120 9.08 -18.77 -11.77
CA ALA A 120 9.42 -18.44 -13.15
C ALA A 120 9.36 -16.93 -13.41
N MET A 121 8.31 -16.25 -12.93
CA MET A 121 8.19 -14.79 -13.05
C MET A 121 9.31 -14.05 -12.30
N LEU A 122 9.63 -14.48 -11.09
CA LEU A 122 10.73 -13.89 -10.31
C LEU A 122 12.08 -14.05 -11.01
N GLN A 123 12.36 -15.22 -11.59
CA GLN A 123 13.56 -15.43 -12.40
C GLN A 123 13.59 -14.46 -13.58
N GLU A 124 12.48 -14.30 -14.30
CA GLU A 124 12.40 -13.42 -15.45
C GLU A 124 12.57 -11.93 -15.08
N ILE A 125 11.95 -11.49 -13.98
CA ILE A 125 12.04 -10.10 -13.49
C ILE A 125 13.44 -9.76 -12.98
N THR A 126 14.05 -10.67 -12.22
CA THR A 126 15.30 -10.40 -11.51
C THR A 126 16.55 -10.84 -12.26
N GLY A 127 16.40 -11.67 -13.30
CA GLY A 127 17.51 -12.23 -14.09
C GLY A 127 18.38 -13.23 -13.34
N VAL A 128 17.98 -13.66 -12.14
CA VAL A 128 18.78 -14.57 -11.30
C VAL A 128 18.49 -16.04 -11.61
N GLU A 129 19.42 -16.90 -11.21
CA GLU A 129 19.30 -18.35 -11.36
C GLU A 129 18.12 -18.91 -10.55
N MET A 130 17.40 -19.88 -11.12
CA MET A 130 16.22 -20.50 -10.49
C MET A 130 16.50 -21.06 -9.09
N ASN A 131 17.72 -21.58 -8.85
CA ASN A 131 18.13 -22.06 -7.52
C ASN A 131 18.10 -20.93 -6.46
N GLU A 132 18.45 -19.70 -6.86
CA GLU A 132 18.39 -18.55 -5.96
C GLU A 132 16.94 -18.14 -5.67
N VAL A 133 16.08 -18.18 -6.68
CA VAL A 133 14.65 -17.87 -6.57
C VAL A 133 13.93 -18.85 -5.65
N VAL A 134 14.11 -20.16 -5.86
CA VAL A 134 13.42 -21.22 -5.09
C VAL A 134 13.70 -21.11 -3.59
N ARG A 135 14.87 -20.62 -3.19
CA ARG A 135 15.20 -20.40 -1.76
C ARG A 135 14.38 -19.29 -1.10
N ARG A 136 13.79 -18.39 -1.88
CA ARG A 136 13.12 -17.17 -1.39
C ARG A 136 11.66 -17.08 -1.80
N VAL A 137 11.22 -17.84 -2.80
CA VAL A 137 9.87 -17.73 -3.38
C VAL A 137 8.77 -17.83 -2.33
N ALA A 138 8.84 -18.80 -1.41
CA ALA A 138 7.82 -18.96 -0.37
C ALA A 138 7.70 -17.75 0.57
N MET A 139 8.83 -17.10 0.87
CA MET A 139 8.84 -15.90 1.70
C MET A 139 8.26 -14.71 0.92
N ILE A 140 8.68 -14.55 -0.33
CA ILE A 140 8.23 -13.48 -1.21
C ILE A 140 6.71 -13.59 -1.44
N GLU A 141 6.22 -14.79 -1.76
CA GLU A 141 4.79 -15.10 -1.94
C GLU A 141 3.97 -14.68 -0.73
N ARG A 142 4.36 -15.15 0.47
CA ARG A 142 3.67 -14.81 1.72
C ARG A 142 3.57 -13.30 1.95
N ILE A 143 4.64 -12.57 1.67
CA ILE A 143 4.69 -11.12 1.89
C ILE A 143 3.88 -10.38 0.82
N PHE A 144 3.99 -10.82 -0.43
CA PHE A 144 3.28 -10.26 -1.57
C PHE A 144 1.76 -10.41 -1.42
N GLU A 145 1.28 -11.62 -1.08
CA GLU A 145 -0.14 -11.85 -0.83
C GLU A 145 -0.66 -11.00 0.34
N GLY A 146 0.18 -10.77 1.36
CA GLY A 146 -0.16 -9.89 2.49
C GLY A 146 -0.35 -8.42 2.12
N ILE A 147 0.15 -7.96 0.97
CA ILE A 147 0.02 -6.57 0.52
C ILE A 147 -0.84 -6.40 -0.73
N ARG A 148 -1.25 -7.50 -1.36
CA ARG A 148 -1.94 -7.49 -2.65
C ARG A 148 -3.20 -6.62 -2.67
N GLY A 149 -4.00 -6.70 -1.61
CA GLY A 149 -5.20 -5.86 -1.47
C GLY A 149 -4.92 -4.35 -1.48
N TYR A 150 -3.75 -3.94 -1.00
CA TYR A 150 -3.34 -2.54 -1.04
C TYR A 150 -2.84 -2.12 -2.43
N LEU A 151 -2.19 -3.01 -3.17
CA LEU A 151 -1.70 -2.73 -4.52
C LEU A 151 -2.87 -2.57 -5.52
N ASN A 152 -3.88 -3.43 -5.45
CA ASN A 152 -5.08 -3.32 -6.28
C ASN A 152 -5.77 -1.97 -6.12
N ALA A 153 -6.05 -1.58 -4.88
CA ALA A 153 -6.69 -0.29 -4.57
C ALA A 153 -5.79 0.93 -4.86
N SER A 154 -4.47 0.74 -5.02
CA SER A 154 -3.55 1.82 -5.39
C SER A 154 -3.57 2.12 -6.89
N VAL A 155 -3.77 1.10 -7.72
CA VAL A 155 -3.93 1.25 -9.17
C VAL A 155 -5.20 2.03 -9.50
N ASP A 156 -6.32 1.71 -8.84
CA ASP A 156 -7.59 2.41 -9.04
C ASP A 156 -7.46 3.93 -8.80
N LEU A 157 -6.77 4.33 -7.73
CA LEU A 157 -6.54 5.74 -7.39
C LEU A 157 -5.55 6.43 -8.33
N GLN A 158 -4.56 5.71 -8.86
CA GLN A 158 -3.64 6.27 -9.86
C GLN A 158 -4.32 6.42 -11.22
N VAL A 159 -5.17 5.47 -11.62
CA VAL A 159 -6.02 5.60 -12.81
C VAL A 159 -6.96 6.80 -12.65
N GLU A 160 -7.58 6.99 -11.49
CA GLU A 160 -8.41 8.17 -11.19
C GLU A 160 -7.63 9.49 -11.22
N LYS A 161 -6.45 9.56 -10.61
CA LYS A 161 -5.59 10.77 -10.61
C LYS A 161 -5.03 11.09 -11.99
N ASN A 162 -4.61 10.08 -12.75
CA ASN A 162 -4.09 10.25 -14.11
C ASN A 162 -5.22 10.59 -15.10
N SER A 163 -6.46 10.14 -14.81
CA SER A 163 -7.67 10.58 -15.50
C SER A 163 -8.02 12.03 -15.15
N MET A 164 -7.86 12.47 -13.90
CA MET A 164 -8.05 13.88 -13.49
C MET A 164 -6.99 14.83 -14.07
N SER A 165 -5.73 14.38 -14.22
CA SER A 165 -4.66 15.21 -14.80
C SER A 165 -4.80 15.43 -16.31
N ARG A 166 -5.74 14.74 -16.98
CA ARG A 166 -5.93 14.78 -18.44
C ARG A 166 -7.18 15.50 -18.91
N ILE A 167 -8.01 16.09 -18.04
CA ILE A 167 -9.22 16.80 -18.48
C ILE A 167 -8.92 18.28 -18.69
N GLY A 168 -8.22 18.56 -19.80
CA GLY A 168 -8.75 19.52 -20.75
C GLY A 168 -9.81 18.78 -21.57
N THR A 169 -11.08 19.14 -21.36
CA THR A 169 -12.24 18.84 -22.22
C THR A 169 -12.23 17.50 -22.99
N ASN A 170 -12.80 16.45 -22.41
CA ASN A 170 -13.58 15.47 -23.19
C ASN A 170 -14.52 14.66 -22.29
N ILE A 171 -15.79 14.62 -22.67
CA ILE A 171 -16.83 13.75 -22.13
C ILE A 171 -16.58 12.37 -22.74
N GLU A 172 -16.30 11.32 -21.94
CA GLU A 172 -16.32 9.86 -22.28
C GLU A 172 -15.42 9.10 -21.27
N ASN A 173 -15.73 7.98 -20.60
CA ASN A 173 -16.79 6.97 -20.67
C ASN A 173 -17.11 6.52 -19.23
N LEU A 174 -18.39 6.51 -18.84
CA LEU A 174 -18.81 5.79 -17.64
C LEU A 174 -18.85 4.28 -17.98
N PRO A 175 -18.41 3.38 -17.07
CA PRO A 175 -18.62 1.96 -17.26
C PRO A 175 -20.12 1.66 -17.48
N GLU A 176 -20.42 0.61 -18.24
CA GLU A 176 -21.81 0.27 -18.57
C GLU A 176 -22.65 0.06 -17.28
N GLY A 177 -23.79 0.74 -17.19
CA GLY A 177 -24.63 0.75 -15.99
C GLY A 177 -24.13 1.66 -14.85
N TRP A 178 -23.28 2.65 -15.13
CA TRP A 178 -22.93 3.72 -14.20
C TRP A 178 -23.52 5.07 -14.64
N MET A 179 -23.93 5.86 -13.67
CA MET A 179 -24.46 7.21 -13.84
C MET A 179 -23.58 8.23 -13.11
N GLU A 180 -23.43 9.41 -13.71
CA GLU A 180 -22.79 10.56 -13.08
C GLU A 180 -23.81 11.69 -12.94
N PHE A 181 -23.96 12.18 -11.71
CA PHE A 181 -24.69 13.40 -11.43
C PHE A 181 -23.69 14.50 -11.09
N ARG A 182 -23.73 15.64 -11.79
CA ARG A 182 -22.83 16.77 -11.53
C ARG A 182 -23.55 17.92 -10.82
N TYR A 183 -22.85 18.54 -9.90
CA TYR A 183 -23.24 19.72 -9.14
C TYR A 183 -22.12 20.77 -9.24
N ASP A 184 -22.40 21.99 -8.77
CA ASP A 184 -21.42 23.07 -8.74
C ASP A 184 -20.22 22.78 -7.81
N ASP A 185 -20.43 21.93 -6.79
CA ASP A 185 -19.45 21.56 -5.76
C ASP A 185 -18.81 20.18 -5.96
N GLY A 186 -19.18 19.45 -7.02
CA GLY A 186 -18.60 18.13 -7.31
C GLY A 186 -19.48 17.25 -8.19
N ALA A 187 -19.05 16.00 -8.39
CA ALA A 187 -19.82 15.01 -9.13
C ALA A 187 -19.98 13.73 -8.31
N LEU A 188 -21.17 13.13 -8.40
CA LEU A 188 -21.53 11.88 -7.76
C LEU A 188 -21.64 10.80 -8.83
N ARG A 189 -20.80 9.77 -8.74
CA ARG A 189 -20.82 8.62 -9.66
C ARG A 189 -21.32 7.39 -8.92
N MET A 190 -22.29 6.69 -9.50
CA MET A 190 -22.92 5.53 -8.87
C MET A 190 -23.41 4.54 -9.92
N ARG A 191 -23.56 3.27 -9.52
CA ARG A 191 -24.16 2.24 -10.38
C ARG A 191 -25.67 2.46 -10.53
N GLU A 192 -26.23 2.22 -11.71
CA GLU A 192 -27.66 2.27 -11.98
C GLU A 192 -28.38 1.10 -11.33
N THR A 193 -28.84 1.32 -10.10
CA THR A 193 -29.62 0.37 -9.30
C THR A 193 -30.77 1.12 -8.63
N ALA A 194 -31.86 0.42 -8.31
CA ALA A 194 -33.02 1.03 -7.64
C ALA A 194 -32.63 1.76 -6.34
N ALA A 195 -31.80 1.13 -5.50
CA ALA A 195 -31.34 1.73 -4.25
C ALA A 195 -30.52 3.02 -4.46
N ASN A 196 -29.68 3.06 -5.49
CA ASN A 196 -28.88 4.25 -5.80
C ASN A 196 -29.75 5.37 -6.41
N LEU A 197 -30.77 5.02 -7.19
CA LEU A 197 -31.76 5.97 -7.70
C LEU A 197 -32.58 6.58 -6.56
N ASP A 198 -33.02 5.77 -5.59
CA ASP A 198 -33.74 6.25 -4.41
C ASP A 198 -32.88 7.21 -3.57
N MET A 199 -31.59 6.89 -3.40
CA MET A 199 -30.63 7.77 -2.72
C MET A 199 -30.41 9.09 -3.47
N LEU A 200 -30.34 9.06 -4.80
CA LEU A 200 -30.22 10.26 -5.63
C LEU A 200 -31.46 11.13 -5.51
N ILE A 201 -32.66 10.54 -5.58
CA ILE A 201 -33.94 11.24 -5.41
C ILE A 201 -33.99 11.94 -4.05
N ALA A 202 -33.70 11.22 -2.96
CA ALA A 202 -33.69 11.79 -1.61
C ALA A 202 -32.70 12.97 -1.48
N THR A 203 -31.52 12.85 -2.12
CA THR A 203 -30.51 13.92 -2.13
C THR A 203 -31.00 15.15 -2.88
N LEU A 204 -31.67 14.97 -4.02
CA LEU A 204 -32.23 16.06 -4.83
C LEU A 204 -33.39 16.75 -4.12
N GLU A 205 -34.25 16.00 -3.44
CA GLU A 205 -35.34 16.56 -2.63
C GLU A 205 -34.80 17.41 -1.47
N SER A 206 -33.82 16.88 -0.72
CA SER A 206 -33.15 17.64 0.35
C SER A 206 -32.47 18.92 -0.15
N ARG A 207 -31.93 18.92 -1.37
CA ARG A 207 -31.33 20.12 -1.98
C ARG A 207 -32.39 21.10 -2.46
N ARG A 208 -33.48 20.62 -3.08
CA ARG A 208 -34.62 21.45 -3.49
C ARG A 208 -35.20 22.21 -2.29
N ASP A 209 -35.38 21.52 -1.17
CA ASP A 209 -35.95 22.12 0.04
C ASP A 209 -35.03 23.20 0.62
N ARG A 210 -33.70 23.02 0.55
CA ARG A 210 -32.70 24.04 0.93
C ARG A 210 -32.65 25.26 0.00
N LEU A 211 -33.07 25.11 -1.26
CA LEU A 211 -33.13 26.20 -2.23
C LEU A 211 -34.48 26.94 -2.18
N SER A 212 -35.50 26.37 -1.52
CA SER A 212 -36.87 26.91 -1.47
C SER A 212 -37.22 27.57 -0.12
N GLY A 213 -36.31 27.56 0.87
CA GLY A 213 -36.47 28.19 2.18
C GLY A 213 -35.45 29.29 2.39
#